data_AF-A0A447TH63-F1
#
_entry.id   AF-A0A447TH63-F1
#
_cell.length_a   1.000
_cell.length_b   1.000
_cell.length_c   1.000
_cell.angle_alpha   90.00
_cell.angle_beta   90.00
_cell.angle_gamma   90.00
#
_symmetry.space_group_name_H-M   'P 1'
#
loop_
_entity.id
_entity.type
_entity.pdbx_description
1 polymer ?
#
loop_
_entity_poly.entity_id
_entity_poly.type
_entity_poly.pdbx_seq_one_letter_code
_entity_poly.pdbx_strand_id
1 'polypeptide(L)'
;MGLAGTLAPWVLLVGHASHVSNNPQAAALQCGACGGHGGHQHVRLLAGWLNDPALRERLAALGRPIPADTVFLPALHLTHSDEILLLDADTLSADARARLPGLQAQLRAASALARRRRAPLVGLAPEADDAILLNKMRQKGDDWAETRPEWGLAGNALFIAAPRAKTRKLDLGGRAFLHEYDWRADPDGKGLQAILAAPMVVAHWINMQYFASTADPRRFGSGNKLLHNVVAAASACSKAIAATCASAWPGSRCTTAGACATLRCGWPPA
;
A
#
# COMPACT_ATOMS: atom_id res chain seq x y z
N MET A 1 -14.68 6.14 3.99
CA MET A 1 -14.62 6.08 2.52
C MET A 1 -15.72 6.98 1.99
N GLY A 2 -15.39 8.03 1.24
CA GLY A 2 -16.34 9.03 0.74
C GLY A 2 -17.31 8.48 -0.31
N LEU A 3 -18.08 7.44 0.03
CA LEU A 3 -19.16 6.87 -0.78
C LEU A 3 -20.42 7.76 -0.75
N ALA A 4 -20.42 8.80 0.07
CA ALA A 4 -21.46 9.82 0.10
C ALA A 4 -21.11 10.89 -0.95
N GLY A 5 -21.53 10.67 -2.20
CA GLY A 5 -21.32 11.61 -3.29
C GLY A 5 -21.42 10.96 -4.66
N THR A 6 -21.26 11.76 -5.71
CA THR A 6 -21.22 11.27 -7.09
C THR A 6 -19.96 10.43 -7.29
N LEU A 7 -20.13 9.16 -7.62
CA LEU A 7 -19.01 8.27 -7.95
C LEU A 7 -18.65 8.40 -9.43
N ALA A 8 -17.35 8.32 -9.71
CA ALA A 8 -16.85 8.28 -11.07
C ALA A 8 -17.08 6.89 -11.69
N PRO A 9 -17.15 6.77 -13.03
CA PRO A 9 -17.31 5.48 -13.69
C PRO A 9 -16.21 4.46 -13.34
N TRP A 10 -15.00 4.94 -12.99
CA TRP A 10 -13.93 4.14 -12.42
C TRP A 10 -13.64 4.58 -10.99
N VAL A 11 -13.67 3.62 -10.06
CA VAL A 11 -13.14 3.82 -8.70
C VAL A 11 -12.00 2.82 -8.48
N LEU A 12 -10.77 3.32 -8.44
CA LEU A 12 -9.61 2.48 -8.21
C LEU A 12 -9.43 2.22 -6.72
N LEU A 13 -9.32 0.94 -6.35
CA LEU A 13 -8.89 0.52 -5.02
C LEU A 13 -7.44 0.08 -5.13
N VAL A 14 -6.52 0.93 -4.70
CA VAL A 14 -5.08 0.72 -4.91
C VAL A 14 -4.43 0.20 -3.63
N GLY A 15 -3.93 -1.03 -3.68
CA GLY A 15 -3.07 -1.59 -2.66
C GLY A 15 -1.62 -1.24 -2.96
N HIS A 16 -0.75 -1.30 -1.95
CA HIS A 16 0.69 -1.10 -2.12
C HIS A 16 1.43 -2.42 -1.94
N ALA A 17 2.47 -2.63 -2.74
CA ALA A 17 3.44 -3.70 -2.56
C ALA A 17 4.82 -3.23 -3.03
N SER A 18 5.83 -4.02 -2.72
CA SER A 18 7.18 -3.86 -3.24
C SER A 18 7.71 -5.20 -3.75
N HIS A 19 8.71 -5.19 -4.62
CA HIS A 19 9.39 -6.39 -5.06
C HIS A 19 10.85 -6.34 -4.62
N VAL A 20 11.30 -7.44 -4.01
CA VAL A 20 12.69 -7.68 -3.67
C VAL A 20 13.02 -9.16 -3.81
N SER A 21 14.16 -9.45 -4.40
CA SER A 21 14.71 -10.79 -4.52
C SER A 21 15.72 -11.08 -3.41
N ASN A 22 15.66 -12.29 -2.82
CA ASN A 22 16.59 -12.77 -1.78
C ASN A 22 16.87 -11.73 -0.66
N ASN A 23 15.80 -11.23 -0.03
CA ASN A 23 15.90 -10.22 1.02
C ASN A 23 15.17 -10.69 2.29
N PRO A 24 15.89 -11.01 3.38
CA PRO A 24 15.26 -11.48 4.62
C PRO A 24 14.43 -10.38 5.33
N GLN A 25 14.57 -9.12 4.90
CA GLN A 25 13.77 -7.99 5.36
C GLN A 25 12.62 -7.64 4.39
N ALA A 26 12.26 -8.50 3.44
CA ALA A 26 11.25 -8.21 2.41
C ALA A 26 9.90 -7.70 2.97
N ALA A 27 9.44 -8.25 4.09
CA ALA A 27 8.20 -7.83 4.74
C ALA A 27 8.21 -6.36 5.20
N ALA A 28 9.39 -5.80 5.52
CA ALA A 28 9.52 -4.39 5.91
C ALA A 28 9.35 -3.42 4.72
N LEU A 29 9.46 -3.92 3.50
CA LEU A 29 9.24 -3.15 2.26
C LEU A 29 7.80 -3.32 1.73
N GLN A 30 7.04 -4.23 2.32
CA GLN A 30 5.62 -4.35 2.03
C GLN A 30 4.80 -3.34 2.84
N CYS A 31 3.49 -3.31 2.60
CA CYS A 31 2.61 -2.39 3.30
C CYS A 31 2.54 -2.73 4.80
N GLY A 32 3.02 -1.82 5.65
CA GLY A 32 2.94 -1.96 7.11
C GLY A 32 1.50 -2.08 7.62
N ALA A 33 0.55 -1.36 7.02
CA ALA A 33 -0.87 -1.46 7.35
C ALA A 33 -1.50 -2.81 6.93
N CYS A 34 -0.81 -3.59 6.09
CA CYS A 34 -1.19 -4.94 5.70
C CYS A 34 -0.34 -6.01 6.42
N GLY A 35 0.33 -5.64 7.53
CA GLY A 35 1.14 -6.56 8.32
C GLY A 35 2.36 -7.10 7.56
N GLY A 36 2.97 -6.30 6.69
CA GLY A 36 4.15 -6.71 5.92
C GLY A 36 3.82 -7.59 4.70
N HIS A 37 2.59 -7.49 4.18
CA HIS A 37 2.17 -8.13 2.94
C HIS A 37 1.76 -7.08 1.89
N GLY A 38 1.77 -7.46 0.61
CA GLY A 38 1.21 -6.61 -0.43
C GLY A 38 -0.31 -6.45 -0.27
N GLY A 39 -0.84 -5.25 -0.52
CA GLY A 39 -2.26 -4.93 -0.32
C GLY A 39 -3.23 -5.54 -1.34
N HIS A 40 -2.77 -6.39 -2.26
CA HIS A 40 -3.53 -6.93 -3.38
C HIS A 40 -4.79 -7.70 -2.94
N GLN A 41 -4.72 -8.54 -1.90
CA GLN A 41 -5.89 -9.29 -1.43
C GLN A 41 -6.97 -8.37 -0.84
N HIS A 42 -6.57 -7.31 -0.12
CA HIS A 42 -7.51 -6.40 0.52
C HIS A 42 -8.30 -5.61 -0.52
N VAL A 43 -7.63 -5.12 -1.57
CA VAL A 43 -8.31 -4.36 -2.61
C VAL A 43 -9.17 -5.24 -3.51
N ARG A 44 -8.75 -6.48 -3.77
CA ARG A 44 -9.58 -7.48 -4.47
C ARG A 44 -10.87 -7.77 -3.71
N LEU A 45 -10.76 -8.06 -2.41
CA LEU A 45 -11.90 -8.35 -1.56
C LEU A 45 -12.90 -7.18 -1.54
N LEU A 46 -12.39 -5.96 -1.30
CA LEU A 46 -13.24 -4.77 -1.26
C LEU A 46 -13.86 -4.44 -2.62
N ALA A 47 -13.11 -4.58 -3.72
CA ALA A 47 -13.64 -4.40 -5.06
C ALA A 47 -14.74 -5.43 -5.38
N GLY A 48 -14.51 -6.69 -5.02
CA GLY A 48 -15.48 -7.77 -5.18
C GLY A 48 -16.79 -7.47 -4.47
N TRP A 49 -16.71 -7.07 -3.19
CA TRP A 49 -17.90 -6.66 -2.42
C TRP A 49 -18.61 -5.46 -3.06
N LEU A 50 -17.89 -4.40 -3.42
CA LEU A 50 -18.50 -3.19 -3.97
C LEU A 50 -19.05 -3.36 -5.40
N ASN A 51 -18.66 -4.43 -6.10
CA ASN A 51 -19.24 -4.82 -7.39
C ASN A 51 -20.33 -5.89 -7.27
N ASP A 52 -20.53 -6.50 -6.11
CA ASP A 52 -21.58 -7.50 -5.88
C ASP A 52 -22.98 -6.85 -5.99
N PRO A 53 -23.83 -7.32 -6.93
CA PRO A 53 -25.20 -6.81 -7.08
C PRO A 53 -26.01 -6.87 -5.78
N ALA A 54 -25.85 -7.94 -4.98
CA ALA A 54 -26.61 -8.11 -3.74
C ALA A 54 -26.23 -7.06 -2.68
N LEU A 55 -24.94 -6.73 -2.59
CA LEU A 55 -24.49 -5.64 -1.72
C LEU A 55 -24.97 -4.28 -2.22
N ARG A 56 -24.90 -4.03 -3.53
CA ARG A 56 -25.36 -2.78 -4.14
C ARG A 56 -26.85 -2.54 -3.90
N GLU A 57 -27.68 -3.57 -4.03
CA GLU A 57 -29.11 -3.49 -3.73
C GLU A 57 -29.36 -3.13 -2.26
N ARG A 58 -28.66 -3.79 -1.33
CA ARG A 58 -28.74 -3.47 0.11
C ARG A 58 -28.27 -2.05 0.43
N LEU A 59 -27.20 -1.59 -0.20
CA LEU A 59 -26.72 -0.22 -0.03
C LEU A 59 -27.73 0.80 -0.57
N ALA A 60 -28.36 0.53 -1.72
CA ALA A 60 -29.43 1.36 -2.25
C ALA A 60 -30.63 1.44 -1.29
N ALA A 61 -31.05 0.32 -0.70
CA ALA A 61 -32.12 0.29 0.31
C ALA A 61 -31.77 1.09 1.58
N LEU A 62 -30.48 1.23 1.90
CA LEU A 62 -29.96 2.08 2.99
C LEU A 62 -29.72 3.55 2.57
N GLY A 63 -30.21 3.96 1.39
CA GLY A 63 -30.06 5.33 0.88
C GLY A 63 -28.65 5.66 0.37
N ARG A 64 -27.85 4.65 0.02
CA ARG A 64 -26.47 4.78 -0.48
C ARG A 64 -26.29 4.06 -1.83
N PRO A 65 -27.05 4.41 -2.87
CA PRO A 65 -26.97 3.73 -4.15
C PRO A 65 -25.59 3.96 -4.79
N ILE A 66 -25.04 2.90 -5.40
CA ILE A 66 -23.85 2.97 -6.25
C ILE A 66 -24.34 3.03 -7.70
N PRO A 67 -23.88 3.99 -8.53
CA PRO A 67 -24.26 4.04 -9.93
C PRO A 67 -23.94 2.74 -10.68
N ALA A 68 -24.84 2.31 -11.56
CA ALA A 68 -24.71 1.04 -12.28
C ALA A 68 -23.46 0.98 -13.19
N ASP A 69 -23.04 2.13 -13.72
CA ASP A 69 -21.89 2.28 -14.61
C ASP A 69 -20.54 2.44 -13.85
N THR A 70 -20.60 2.60 -12.53
CA THR A 70 -19.42 2.66 -11.65
C THR A 70 -18.85 1.27 -11.43
N VAL A 71 -17.57 1.12 -11.77
CA VAL A 71 -16.79 -0.11 -11.58
C VAL A 71 -15.69 0.14 -10.55
N PHE A 72 -15.67 -0.66 -9.49
CA PHE A 72 -14.56 -0.69 -8.53
C PHE A 72 -13.49 -1.62 -9.06
N LEU A 73 -12.33 -1.09 -9.44
CA LEU A 73 -11.25 -1.88 -10.03
C LEU A 73 -10.09 -2.01 -9.03
N PRO A 74 -9.73 -3.23 -8.61
CA PRO A 74 -8.57 -3.43 -7.76
C PRO A 74 -7.29 -3.17 -8.55
N ALA A 75 -6.34 -2.49 -7.92
CA ALA A 75 -5.04 -2.22 -8.52
C ALA A 75 -3.93 -2.35 -7.46
N LEU A 76 -2.71 -2.60 -7.92
CA LEU A 76 -1.53 -2.71 -7.08
C LEU A 76 -0.48 -1.71 -7.54
N HIS A 77 -0.09 -0.79 -6.67
CA HIS A 77 1.06 0.07 -6.87
C HIS A 77 2.32 -0.63 -6.34
N LEU A 78 3.25 -0.90 -7.26
CA LEU A 78 4.59 -1.39 -6.95
C LEU A 78 5.48 -0.20 -6.61
N THR A 79 5.67 0.02 -5.31
CA THR A 79 6.37 1.19 -4.75
C THR A 79 7.83 1.31 -5.21
N HIS A 80 8.54 0.19 -5.40
CA HIS A 80 9.91 0.21 -5.92
C HIS A 80 10.02 0.72 -7.38
N SER A 81 9.01 0.52 -8.24
CA SER A 81 9.05 0.84 -9.68
C SER A 81 7.98 1.83 -10.17
N ASP A 82 7.11 2.28 -9.28
CA ASP A 82 5.90 3.08 -9.57
C ASP A 82 4.95 2.49 -10.60
N GLU A 83 5.01 1.18 -10.84
CA GLU A 83 4.02 0.53 -11.70
C GLU A 83 2.68 0.41 -10.99
N ILE A 84 1.61 0.66 -11.74
CA ILE A 84 0.24 0.38 -11.30
C ILE A 84 -0.28 -0.80 -12.12
N LEU A 85 -0.42 -1.96 -11.46
CA LEU A 85 -0.96 -3.16 -12.05
C LEU A 85 -2.46 -3.20 -11.80
N LEU A 86 -3.25 -3.25 -12.87
CA LEU A 86 -4.69 -3.49 -12.77
C LEU A 86 -4.91 -4.99 -12.52
N LEU A 87 -5.66 -5.29 -11.47
CA LEU A 87 -5.97 -6.66 -11.08
C LEU A 87 -7.34 -7.05 -11.65
N ASP A 88 -7.46 -8.30 -12.08
CA ASP A 88 -8.72 -8.94 -12.46
C ASP A 88 -9.45 -8.22 -13.61
N ALA A 89 -8.70 -7.52 -14.47
CA ALA A 89 -9.23 -6.77 -15.60
C ALA A 89 -9.91 -7.66 -16.67
N ASP A 90 -9.58 -8.94 -16.68
CA ASP A 90 -10.18 -10.00 -17.49
C ASP A 90 -11.59 -10.40 -17.03
N THR A 91 -11.97 -10.05 -15.80
CA THR A 91 -13.32 -10.29 -15.24
C THR A 91 -14.31 -9.18 -15.57
N LEU A 92 -13.84 -8.09 -16.17
CA LEU A 92 -14.67 -6.93 -16.54
C LEU A 92 -15.70 -7.28 -17.62
N SER A 93 -16.89 -6.68 -17.51
CA SER A 93 -17.91 -6.69 -18.57
C SER A 93 -17.38 -6.10 -19.87
N ALA A 94 -18.04 -6.40 -20.99
CA ALA A 94 -17.65 -5.90 -22.31
C ALA A 94 -17.55 -4.35 -22.33
N ASP A 95 -18.53 -3.66 -21.76
CA ASP A 95 -18.57 -2.19 -21.70
C ASP A 95 -17.46 -1.60 -20.84
N ALA A 96 -17.14 -2.23 -19.70
CA ALA A 96 -16.01 -1.81 -18.86
C ALA A 96 -14.67 -2.06 -19.56
N ARG A 97 -14.53 -3.20 -20.23
CA ARG A 97 -13.33 -3.57 -20.99
C ARG A 97 -13.07 -2.62 -22.16
N ALA A 98 -14.11 -2.15 -22.84
CA ALA A 98 -13.99 -1.16 -23.92
C ALA A 98 -13.41 0.18 -23.45
N ARG A 99 -13.65 0.56 -22.18
CA ARG A 99 -13.14 1.81 -21.57
C ARG A 99 -11.73 1.67 -20.99
N LEU A 100 -11.27 0.44 -20.78
CA LEU A 100 -10.01 0.13 -20.09
C LEU A 100 -8.75 0.74 -20.75
N PRO A 101 -8.60 0.78 -22.09
CA PRO A 101 -7.39 1.33 -22.71
C PRO A 101 -7.12 2.80 -22.34
N GLY A 102 -8.17 3.61 -22.19
CA GLY A 102 -8.06 5.01 -21.78
C GLY A 102 -7.55 5.16 -20.36
N LEU A 103 -8.10 4.37 -19.43
CA LEU A 103 -7.64 4.32 -18.04
C LEU A 103 -6.17 3.86 -17.96
N GLN A 104 -5.81 2.79 -18.68
CA GLN A 104 -4.44 2.29 -18.70
C GLN A 104 -3.45 3.33 -19.25
N ALA A 105 -3.83 4.11 -20.27
CA ALA A 105 -2.99 5.19 -20.79
C ALA A 105 -2.75 6.27 -19.73
N GLN A 106 -3.78 6.68 -18.99
CA GLN A 106 -3.65 7.64 -17.89
C GLN A 106 -2.76 7.12 -16.76
N LEU A 107 -2.93 5.85 -16.36
CA LEU A 107 -2.12 5.24 -15.33
C LEU A 107 -0.66 5.09 -15.75
N ARG A 108 -0.38 4.73 -17.01
CA ARG A 108 0.98 4.70 -17.56
C ARG A 108 1.62 6.08 -17.53
N ALA A 109 0.90 7.12 -17.93
CA ALA A 109 1.40 8.50 -17.89
C ALA A 109 1.69 8.97 -16.46
N ALA A 110 0.80 8.66 -15.51
CA ALA A 110 1.00 8.98 -14.09
C ALA A 110 2.21 8.24 -13.50
N SER A 111 2.35 6.94 -13.81
CA SER A 111 3.48 6.11 -13.38
C SER A 111 4.81 6.65 -13.93
N ALA A 112 4.85 6.99 -15.21
CA ALA A 112 6.04 7.56 -15.84
C ALA A 112 6.44 8.90 -15.23
N LEU A 113 5.47 9.77 -14.92
CA LEU A 113 5.74 11.02 -14.22
C LEU A 113 6.28 10.80 -12.81
N ALA A 114 5.70 9.84 -12.06
CA ALA A 114 6.16 9.49 -10.72
C ALA A 114 7.61 8.96 -10.73
N ARG A 115 7.91 8.00 -11.62
CA ARG A 115 9.28 7.49 -11.83
C ARG A 115 10.25 8.60 -12.17
N ARG A 116 9.89 9.47 -13.12
CA ARG A 116 10.73 10.60 -13.53
C ARG A 116 11.10 11.49 -12.35
N ARG A 117 10.13 11.84 -11.51
CA ARG A 117 10.36 12.68 -10.32
C ARG A 117 11.19 11.97 -9.26
N ARG A 118 11.08 10.64 -9.16
CA ARG A 118 11.85 9.82 -8.21
C ARG A 118 13.23 9.42 -8.70
N ALA A 119 13.50 9.46 -10.00
CA ALA A 119 14.77 9.03 -10.60
C ALA A 119 16.01 9.60 -9.88
N PRO A 120 16.09 10.90 -9.53
CA PRO A 120 17.25 11.44 -8.81
C PRO A 120 17.48 10.80 -7.43
N LEU A 121 16.41 10.40 -6.73
CA LEU A 121 16.48 9.79 -5.39
C LEU A 121 17.10 8.39 -5.41
N VAL A 122 17.18 7.77 -6.60
CA VAL A 122 17.75 6.45 -6.82
C VAL A 122 18.97 6.50 -7.75
N GLY A 123 19.56 7.69 -7.93
CA GLY A 123 20.79 7.88 -8.73
C GLY A 123 20.59 7.75 -10.23
N LEU A 124 19.36 7.95 -10.73
CA LEU A 124 19.03 7.92 -12.16
C LEU A 124 18.76 9.33 -12.68
N ALA A 125 19.10 9.56 -13.96
CA ALA A 125 18.83 10.83 -14.63
C ALA A 125 17.33 10.98 -14.95
N PRO A 126 16.64 12.03 -14.49
CA PRO A 126 15.21 12.23 -14.75
C PRO A 126 14.90 12.52 -16.23
N GLU A 127 15.88 12.85 -17.05
CA GLU A 127 15.72 13.08 -18.49
C GLU A 127 15.66 11.77 -19.28
N ALA A 128 16.06 10.64 -18.68
CA ALA A 128 16.06 9.34 -19.34
C ALA A 128 14.65 8.92 -19.79
N ASP A 129 14.61 8.06 -20.81
CA ASP A 129 13.37 7.46 -21.28
C ASP A 129 12.71 6.63 -20.17
N ASP A 130 11.38 6.64 -20.12
CA ASP A 130 10.62 5.96 -19.07
C ASP A 130 10.85 4.44 -19.06
N ALA A 131 11.04 3.81 -20.23
CA ALA A 131 11.32 2.38 -20.30
C ALA A 131 12.69 2.06 -19.69
N ILE A 132 13.67 2.95 -19.86
CA ILE A 132 15.01 2.83 -19.23
C ILE A 132 14.88 2.99 -17.72
N LEU A 133 14.17 4.02 -17.25
CA LEU A 133 13.93 4.25 -15.82
C LEU A 133 13.22 3.06 -15.17
N LEU A 134 12.15 2.57 -15.79
CA LEU A 134 11.40 1.42 -15.32
C LEU A 134 12.29 0.18 -15.23
N ASN A 135 13.04 -0.14 -16.29
CA ASN A 135 13.94 -1.29 -16.29
C ASN A 135 14.98 -1.20 -15.17
N LYS A 136 15.58 -0.01 -14.96
CA LYS A 136 16.55 0.21 -13.88
C LYS A 136 15.92 0.05 -12.49
N MET A 137 14.71 0.55 -12.28
CA MET A 137 14.01 0.40 -11.00
C MET A 137 13.60 -1.05 -10.72
N ARG A 138 13.18 -1.81 -11.74
CA ARG A 138 12.93 -3.26 -11.61
C ARG A 138 14.22 -4.03 -11.29
N GLN A 139 15.31 -3.73 -12.01
CA GLN A 139 16.63 -4.34 -11.76
C GLN A 139 17.08 -4.18 -10.31
N LYS A 140 16.83 -3.04 -9.66
CA LYS A 140 17.12 -2.87 -8.23
C LYS A 140 16.33 -3.84 -7.34
N GLY A 141 15.07 -4.12 -7.67
CA GLY A 141 14.25 -5.11 -6.95
C GLY A 141 14.73 -6.55 -7.18
N ASP A 142 15.21 -6.84 -8.38
CA ASP A 142 15.73 -8.17 -8.75
C ASP A 142 17.16 -8.42 -8.27
N ASP A 143 17.93 -7.37 -7.99
CA ASP A 143 19.30 -7.45 -7.50
C ASP A 143 19.34 -7.90 -6.03
N TRP A 144 19.67 -9.16 -5.82
CA TRP A 144 19.91 -9.77 -4.50
C TRP A 144 20.93 -9.02 -3.62
N ALA A 145 21.92 -8.35 -4.23
CA ALA A 145 22.93 -7.56 -3.52
C ALA A 145 22.41 -6.16 -3.13
N GLU A 146 21.32 -5.70 -3.75
CA GLU A 146 20.71 -4.43 -3.44
C GLU A 146 20.15 -4.44 -2.01
N THR A 147 20.77 -3.64 -1.16
CA THR A 147 20.37 -3.55 0.25
C THR A 147 19.13 -2.68 0.45
N ARG A 148 18.88 -1.75 -0.49
CA ARG A 148 17.81 -0.75 -0.44
C ARG A 148 17.24 -0.55 -1.84
N PRO A 149 16.38 -1.47 -2.32
CA PRO A 149 15.75 -1.34 -3.63
C PRO A 149 14.88 -0.09 -3.70
N GLU A 150 14.30 0.29 -2.56
CA GLU A 150 13.64 1.56 -2.33
C GLU A 150 13.81 2.04 -0.87
N TRP A 151 13.25 3.21 -0.57
CA TRP A 151 13.28 3.82 0.77
C TRP A 151 12.01 3.56 1.59
N GLY A 152 11.07 2.72 1.14
CA GLY A 152 9.94 2.23 1.97
C GLY A 152 9.10 3.32 2.65
N LEU A 153 8.69 4.35 1.90
CA LEU A 153 8.01 5.55 2.39
C LEU A 153 8.77 6.32 3.52
N ALA A 154 10.03 5.97 3.79
CA ALA A 154 10.90 6.73 4.69
C ALA A 154 11.09 8.15 4.17
N GLY A 155 11.17 9.10 5.09
CA GLY A 155 11.33 10.51 4.75
C GLY A 155 10.02 11.25 4.52
N ASN A 156 8.88 10.63 4.83
CA ASN A 156 7.62 11.36 4.95
C ASN A 156 7.75 12.49 6.00
N ALA A 157 7.42 13.71 5.59
CA ALA A 157 7.56 14.92 6.40
C ALA A 157 6.21 15.47 6.87
N LEU A 158 5.12 15.15 6.16
CA LEU A 158 3.84 15.81 6.34
C LEU A 158 2.70 14.79 6.36
N PHE A 159 1.69 15.06 7.16
CA PHE A 159 0.40 14.39 7.08
C PHE A 159 -0.66 15.47 6.85
N ILE A 160 -1.37 15.39 5.73
CA ILE A 160 -2.32 16.42 5.32
C ILE A 160 -3.71 15.78 5.22
N ALA A 161 -4.57 16.05 6.20
CA ALA A 161 -6.00 15.76 6.16
C ALA A 161 -6.76 17.02 5.73
N ALA A 162 -6.98 17.17 4.43
CA ALA A 162 -7.63 18.35 3.87
C ALA A 162 -8.16 18.07 2.45
N PRO A 163 -9.03 18.93 1.90
CA PRO A 163 -9.52 18.70 0.55
C PRO A 163 -8.38 18.75 -0.48
N ARG A 164 -8.32 17.78 -1.40
CA ARG A 164 -7.27 17.64 -2.43
C ARG A 164 -7.05 18.94 -3.21
N ALA A 165 -8.10 19.74 -3.37
CA ALA A 165 -8.04 21.05 -4.00
C ALA A 165 -6.97 21.99 -3.40
N LYS A 166 -6.69 21.88 -2.09
CA LYS A 166 -5.68 22.69 -1.39
C LYS A 166 -4.23 22.30 -1.75
N THR A 167 -4.00 21.05 -2.17
CA THR A 167 -2.65 20.52 -2.41
C THR A 167 -2.39 20.16 -3.87
N ARG A 168 -3.38 20.20 -4.77
CA ARG A 168 -3.26 19.68 -6.15
C ARG A 168 -2.24 20.38 -7.04
N LYS A 169 -1.90 21.62 -6.72
CA LYS A 169 -0.92 22.42 -7.46
C LYS A 169 0.46 22.45 -6.78
N LEU A 170 0.61 21.80 -5.62
CA LEU A 170 1.86 21.81 -4.85
C LEU A 170 2.72 20.62 -5.25
N ASP A 171 4.02 20.85 -5.36
CA ASP A 171 4.99 19.77 -5.32
C ASP A 171 5.33 19.46 -3.86
N LEU A 172 4.94 18.29 -3.40
CA LEU A 172 5.19 17.81 -2.03
C LEU A 172 6.41 16.90 -1.96
N GLY A 173 7.17 16.77 -3.06
CA GLY A 173 8.40 15.98 -3.14
C GLY A 173 8.21 14.48 -2.88
N GLY A 174 6.98 13.96 -2.93
CA GLY A 174 6.67 12.58 -2.53
C GLY A 174 6.80 12.32 -1.03
N ARG A 175 6.76 13.38 -0.19
CA ARG A 175 7.02 13.31 1.26
C ARG A 175 5.80 13.64 2.12
N ALA A 176 4.60 13.43 1.60
CA ALA A 176 3.36 13.72 2.31
C ALA A 176 2.35 12.58 2.20
N PHE A 177 1.78 12.17 3.33
CA PHE A 177 0.52 11.41 3.33
C PHE A 177 -0.64 12.36 3.12
N LEU A 178 -1.51 12.04 2.18
CA LEU A 178 -2.67 12.85 1.80
C LEU A 178 -3.96 12.10 2.12
N HIS A 179 -4.84 12.73 2.89
CA HIS A 179 -6.19 12.26 3.15
C HIS A 179 -7.20 13.31 2.73
N GLU A 180 -8.12 12.93 1.84
CA GLU A 180 -9.29 13.75 1.51
C GLU A 180 -10.17 13.85 2.75
N TYR A 181 -10.34 15.07 3.25
CA TYR A 181 -11.11 15.35 4.45
C TYR A 181 -11.78 16.73 4.33
N ASP A 182 -13.09 16.79 4.53
CA ASP A 182 -13.85 18.03 4.66
C ASP A 182 -14.61 18.01 5.99
N TRP A 183 -14.22 18.91 6.90
CA TRP A 183 -14.82 19.04 8.22
C TRP A 183 -16.32 19.40 8.16
N ARG A 184 -16.80 19.99 7.06
CA ARG A 184 -18.22 20.30 6.88
C ARG A 184 -19.08 19.05 6.72
N ALA A 185 -18.50 17.97 6.22
CA ALA A 185 -19.15 16.66 6.08
C ALA A 185 -18.95 15.77 7.33
N ASP A 186 -18.31 16.30 8.38
CA ASP A 186 -17.92 15.57 9.59
C ASP A 186 -18.24 16.39 10.86
N PRO A 187 -19.52 16.75 11.11
CA PRO A 187 -19.91 17.67 12.18
C PRO A 187 -19.62 17.14 13.58
N ASP A 188 -19.52 15.81 13.76
CA ASP A 188 -19.17 15.16 15.02
C ASP A 188 -17.68 14.79 15.13
N GLY A 189 -16.88 15.10 14.10
CA GLY A 189 -15.44 14.88 14.09
C GLY A 189 -15.01 13.41 14.01
N LYS A 190 -15.93 12.45 13.81
CA LYS A 190 -15.61 11.02 13.78
C LYS A 190 -14.75 10.64 12.59
N GLY A 191 -14.93 11.31 11.46
CA GLY A 191 -14.10 11.13 10.27
C GLY A 191 -12.66 11.53 10.55
N LEU A 192 -12.44 12.69 11.14
CA LEU A 192 -11.10 13.13 11.56
C LEU A 192 -10.52 12.20 12.61
N GLN A 193 -11.29 11.81 13.62
CA GLN A 193 -10.86 10.87 14.64
C GLN A 193 -10.38 9.55 14.01
N ALA A 194 -11.11 9.00 13.04
CA ALA A 194 -10.72 7.78 12.33
C ALA A 194 -9.41 7.96 11.54
N ILE A 195 -9.22 9.12 10.90
CA ILE A 195 -7.98 9.47 10.19
C ILE A 195 -6.80 9.56 11.17
N LEU A 196 -7.00 10.19 12.33
CA LEU A 196 -5.97 10.35 13.35
C LEU A 196 -5.64 9.03 14.07
N ALA A 197 -6.62 8.16 14.27
CA ALA A 197 -6.45 6.92 15.01
C ALA A 197 -5.80 5.79 14.19
N ALA A 198 -5.96 5.79 12.86
CA ALA A 198 -5.43 4.73 12.00
C ALA A 198 -4.39 5.24 10.98
N PRO A 199 -4.74 6.00 9.93
CA PRO A 199 -3.76 6.48 8.96
C PRO A 199 -2.59 7.28 9.53
N MET A 200 -2.84 8.20 10.47
CA MET A 200 -1.74 8.96 11.09
C MET A 200 -0.81 8.06 11.91
N VAL A 201 -1.36 7.05 12.60
CA VAL A 201 -0.56 6.05 13.33
C VAL A 201 0.31 5.24 12.37
N VAL A 202 -0.22 4.82 11.22
CA VAL A 202 0.55 4.13 10.18
C VAL A 202 1.70 5.03 9.68
N ALA A 203 1.41 6.29 9.34
CA ALA A 203 2.43 7.23 8.88
C ALA A 203 3.52 7.47 9.95
N HIS A 204 3.11 7.57 11.21
CA HIS A 204 4.04 7.71 12.34
C HIS A 204 4.91 6.47 12.53
N TRP A 205 4.32 5.27 12.52
CA TRP A 205 5.05 4.01 12.70
C TRP A 205 6.11 3.78 11.63
N ILE A 206 5.80 4.06 10.36
CA ILE A 206 6.78 3.97 9.27
C ILE A 206 7.98 4.86 9.58
N ASN A 207 7.74 6.14 9.88
CA ASN A 207 8.82 7.08 10.20
C ASN A 207 9.60 6.68 11.46
N MET A 208 8.94 6.21 12.52
CA MET A 208 9.63 5.80 13.75
C MET A 208 10.48 4.54 13.58
N GLN A 209 10.08 3.59 12.74
CA GLN A 209 10.91 2.41 12.46
C GLN A 209 12.26 2.81 11.86
N TYR A 210 12.26 3.73 10.89
CA TYR A 210 13.50 4.25 10.30
C TYR A 210 14.29 5.14 11.25
N PHE A 211 13.61 5.98 12.03
CA PHE A 211 14.29 6.82 13.02
C PHE A 211 14.96 5.98 14.13
N ALA A 212 14.24 5.03 14.74
CA ALA A 212 14.81 4.19 15.80
C ALA A 212 15.99 3.35 15.31
N SER A 213 15.90 2.79 14.09
CA SER A 213 16.99 2.00 13.50
C SER A 213 18.23 2.84 13.14
N THR A 214 18.08 4.15 12.92
CA THR A 214 19.21 5.06 12.70
C THR A 214 19.77 5.63 14.01
N ALA A 215 18.91 5.90 15.01
CA ALA A 215 19.32 6.44 16.31
C ALA A 215 20.01 5.42 17.23
N ASP A 216 19.52 4.17 17.28
CA ASP A 216 20.16 3.07 18.02
C ASP A 216 20.14 1.77 17.18
N PRO A 217 21.03 1.65 16.18
CA PRO A 217 21.07 0.50 15.27
C PRO A 217 21.41 -0.80 15.99
N ARG A 218 22.02 -0.76 17.18
CA ARG A 218 22.35 -1.98 17.94
C ARG A 218 21.10 -2.63 18.53
N ARG A 219 20.12 -1.82 18.97
CA ARG A 219 18.87 -2.32 19.56
C ARG A 219 17.74 -2.43 18.55
N PHE A 220 17.63 -1.46 17.63
CA PHE A 220 16.50 -1.33 16.71
C PHE A 220 16.88 -1.52 15.23
N GLY A 221 18.15 -1.78 14.92
CA GLY A 221 18.59 -2.11 13.58
C GLY A 221 18.42 -3.59 13.23
N SER A 222 18.37 -3.89 11.93
CA SER A 222 18.26 -5.26 11.39
C SER A 222 19.61 -5.93 11.11
N GLY A 223 20.72 -5.34 11.59
CA GLY A 223 22.08 -5.78 11.27
C GLY A 223 22.46 -5.51 9.81
N ASN A 224 23.40 -6.30 9.27
CA ASN A 224 23.95 -6.13 7.93
C ASN A 224 23.33 -7.12 6.94
N LYS A 225 22.59 -6.63 5.93
CA LYS A 225 22.01 -7.47 4.87
C LYS A 225 23.06 -8.27 4.10
N LEU A 226 24.28 -7.77 3.92
CA LEU A 226 25.35 -8.50 3.22
C LEU A 226 25.69 -9.84 3.89
N LEU A 227 25.44 -9.96 5.20
CA LEU A 227 25.69 -11.17 5.98
C LEU A 227 24.46 -12.10 6.04
N HIS A 228 23.29 -11.64 5.58
CA HIS A 228 22.03 -12.36 5.67
C HIS A 228 21.50 -12.68 4.27
N ASN A 229 21.91 -13.84 3.74
CA ASN A 229 21.35 -14.42 2.52
C ASN A 229 20.35 -15.52 2.87
N VAL A 230 19.20 -15.52 2.20
CA VAL A 230 18.20 -16.58 2.35
C VAL A 230 18.64 -17.78 1.50
N VAL A 231 19.44 -18.67 2.09
CA VAL A 231 19.99 -19.85 1.42
C VAL A 231 19.09 -21.10 1.54
N ALA A 232 18.03 -21.03 2.34
CA ALA A 232 16.99 -22.06 2.46
C ALA A 232 15.68 -21.43 3.00
N ALA A 233 14.52 -21.97 2.61
CA ALA A 233 13.20 -21.50 3.04
C ALA A 233 12.90 -21.87 4.51
N ALA A 234 13.67 -21.34 5.46
CA ALA A 234 13.28 -21.29 6.86
C ALA A 234 12.70 -19.89 7.13
N SER A 235 11.38 -19.82 7.34
CA SER A 235 10.65 -18.61 7.67
C SER A 235 11.17 -17.96 8.96
N ALA A 236 12.10 -17.01 8.85
CA ALA A 236 12.53 -16.22 9.98
C ALA A 236 11.49 -15.13 10.27
N CYS A 237 10.71 -15.30 11.33
CA CYS A 237 9.87 -14.23 11.86
C CYS A 237 10.79 -13.12 12.39
N SER A 238 10.67 -11.91 11.84
CA SER A 238 11.43 -10.74 12.30
C SER A 238 11.20 -10.50 13.79
N LYS A 239 12.29 -10.35 14.57
CA LYS A 239 12.25 -10.02 16.01
C LYS A 239 11.43 -8.75 16.30
N ALA A 240 11.37 -7.81 15.36
CA ALA A 240 10.57 -6.59 15.50
C ALA A 240 9.07 -6.88 15.44
N ILE A 241 8.62 -7.78 14.55
CA ILE A 241 7.21 -8.19 14.44
C ILE A 241 6.79 -9.01 15.68
N ALA A 242 7.67 -9.88 16.16
CA ALA A 242 7.43 -10.66 17.38
C ALA A 242 7.28 -9.76 18.62
N ALA A 243 8.08 -8.68 18.74
CA ALA A 243 7.96 -7.71 19.82
C ALA A 243 6.64 -6.93 19.76
N THR A 244 6.21 -6.51 18.56
CA THR A 244 4.94 -5.78 18.38
C THR A 244 3.73 -6.66 18.66
N CYS A 245 3.70 -7.91 18.19
CA CYS A 245 2.62 -8.86 18.49
C CYS A 245 2.53 -9.21 19.97
N ALA A 246 3.67 -9.45 20.64
CA ALA A 246 3.69 -9.77 22.06
C ALA A 246 3.22 -8.60 22.95
N SER A 247 3.48 -7.35 22.52
CA SER A 247 3.03 -6.15 23.23
C SER A 247 1.53 -5.86 23.07
N ALA A 248 0.94 -6.26 21.94
CA ALA A 248 -0.47 -6.02 21.65
C ALA A 248 -1.40 -7.14 22.15
N TRP A 249 -0.91 -8.38 22.25
CA TRP A 249 -1.71 -9.56 22.61
C TRP A 249 -0.91 -10.50 23.53
N PRO A 250 -0.94 -10.30 24.86
CA PRO A 250 -0.22 -11.13 25.82
C PRO A 250 -0.73 -12.57 25.77
N GLY A 251 0.09 -13.50 25.28
CA GLY A 251 -0.24 -14.94 25.21
C GLY A 251 -0.12 -15.59 23.82
N SER A 252 0.09 -14.81 22.76
CA SER A 252 0.28 -15.35 21.40
C SER A 252 1.72 -15.86 21.19
N ARG A 253 1.88 -17.13 20.77
CA ARG A 253 3.18 -17.71 20.35
C ARG A 253 3.19 -17.91 18.83
N CYS A 254 4.25 -17.44 18.17
CA CYS A 254 4.53 -17.78 16.78
C CYS A 254 5.17 -19.17 16.72
N THR A 255 4.49 -20.16 16.14
CA THR A 255 5.07 -21.50 15.89
C THR A 255 5.41 -21.71 14.41
N THR A 256 6.57 -22.29 14.16
CA THR A 256 7.33 -22.33 12.90
C THR A 256 7.00 -23.54 12.00
N ALA A 257 5.73 -23.83 11.70
CA ALA A 257 5.39 -24.95 10.82
C ALA A 257 4.64 -24.49 9.55
N GLY A 258 5.34 -24.66 8.41
CA GLY A 258 4.87 -24.91 7.05
C GLY A 258 3.49 -24.41 6.58
N ALA A 259 3.52 -23.61 5.52
CA ALA A 259 2.39 -23.09 4.74
C ALA A 259 1.45 -22.18 5.54
N CYS A 260 1.16 -21.00 4.99
CA CYS A 260 0.21 -20.05 5.56
C CYS A 260 -1.22 -20.60 5.40
N ALA A 261 -1.56 -21.65 6.16
CA ALA A 261 -2.88 -22.23 6.26
C ALA A 261 -3.51 -21.76 7.57
N THR A 262 -4.58 -20.96 7.44
CA THR A 262 -5.64 -20.77 8.45
C THR A 262 -5.21 -20.65 9.91
N LEU A 263 -5.01 -19.42 10.38
CA LEU A 263 -5.25 -19.09 11.79
C LEU A 263 -6.77 -19.18 12.05
N ARG A 264 -7.24 -20.37 12.48
CA ARG A 264 -8.52 -20.48 13.19
C ARG A 264 -8.31 -19.93 14.60
N CYS A 265 -8.78 -18.72 14.86
CA CYS A 265 -8.94 -18.21 16.22
C CYS A 265 -10.13 -18.95 16.87
N GLY A 266 -9.87 -20.01 17.63
CA GLY A 266 -10.87 -20.64 18.47
C GLY A 266 -11.21 -19.73 19.64
N TRP A 267 -12.49 -19.39 19.82
CA TRP A 267 -13.02 -18.85 21.07
C TRP A 267 -13.00 -19.96 22.13
N PRO A 268 -12.60 -19.68 23.39
CA PRO A 268 -12.81 -20.63 24.47
C PRO A 268 -14.32 -20.78 24.74
N PRO A 269 -14.82 -21.99 25.05
CA PRO A 269 -16.20 -22.15 25.51
C PRO A 269 -16.37 -21.45 26.88
N ALA A 270 -17.59 -20.94 27.08
CA ALA A 270 -18.03 -20.17 28.24
C ALA A 270 -17.82 -20.87 29.58
#